data_AF-X1DJE6-F1
#
_entry.id   AF-X1DJE6-F1
#
_cell.length_a   1.000
_cell.length_b   1.000
_cell.length_c   1.000
_cell.angle_alpha   90.00
_cell.angle_beta   90.00
_cell.angle_gamma   90.00
#
_symmetry.space_group_name_H-M   'P 1'
#
loop_
_entity.id
_entity.type
_entity.pdbx_description
1 polymer ?
#
loop_
_entity_poly.entity_id
_entity_poly.type
_entity_poly.pdbx_seq_one_letter_code
_entity_poly.pdbx_strand_id
1 'polypeptide(L)' 'MNMEVNLDNLGRILIPDYLKTYALLKKKVVIAGVYNRIEIWDERGWQGYKKKTETTVGDIAERLKELGV' A
#
# COMPACT_ATOMS: atom_id res chain seq x y z
N MET A 1 -16.80 6.14 -2.22
CA MET A 1 -17.13 5.79 -3.62
C MET A 1 -16.24 4.64 -4.03
N ASN A 2 -16.84 3.48 -4.27
CA ASN A 2 -16.22 2.35 -4.96
C ASN A 2 -16.51 2.46 -6.46
N MET A 3 -15.62 1.94 -7.29
CA MET A 3 -15.80 1.87 -8.75
C MET A 3 -15.38 0.50 -9.24
N GLU A 4 -16.22 -0.10 -10.07
CA GLU A 4 -15.92 -1.36 -10.76
C GLU A 4 -15.18 -1.05 -12.07
N VAL A 5 -14.17 -1.87 -12.36
CA VAL A 5 -13.33 -1.76 -13.57
C VAL A 5 -13.06 -3.14 -14.11
N ASN A 6 -13.03 -3.28 -15.44
CA ASN A 6 -12.70 -4.53 -16.10
C ASN A 6 -11.20 -4.64 -16.35
N LEU A 7 -10.72 -5.88 -16.34
CA LEU A 7 -9.41 -6.23 -16.86
C LEU A 7 -9.48 -6.31 -18.38
N ASP A 8 -8.43 -5.84 -19.06
CA ASP A 8 -8.25 -6.18 -20.47
C ASP A 8 -7.69 -7.59 -20.64
N ASN A 9 -7.57 -8.04 -21.90
CA ASN A 9 -7.10 -9.39 -22.24
C ASN A 9 -5.64 -9.68 -21.81
N LEU A 10 -4.88 -8.65 -21.42
CA LEU A 10 -3.52 -8.77 -20.90
C LEU A 10 -3.46 -8.65 -19.37
N GLY A 11 -4.62 -8.58 -18.70
CA GLY A 11 -4.71 -8.43 -17.25
C GLY A 11 -4.39 -7.03 -16.75
N ARG A 12 -4.46 -5.99 -17.61
CA ARG A 12 -4.24 -4.60 -17.19
C ARG A 12 -5.55 -3.98 -16.71
N ILE A 13 -5.45 -3.11 -15.72
CA ILE A 13 -6.57 -2.30 -15.19
C ILE A 13 -6.32 -0.84 -15.52
N LEU A 14 -7.33 -0.17 -16.08
CA LEU A 14 -7.32 1.29 -16.20
C LEU A 14 -7.77 1.91 -14.89
N ILE A 15 -6.85 2.55 -14.16
CA ILE A 15 -7.19 3.25 -12.92
C ILE A 15 -7.92 4.57 -13.28
N PRO A 16 -9.10 4.84 -12.72
CA PRO A 16 -9.80 6.11 -12.86
C PRO A 16 -8.95 7.32 -12.40
N ASP A 17 -9.05 8.45 -13.10
CA ASP A 17 -8.21 9.63 -12.83
C ASP A 17 -8.35 10.16 -11.41
N TYR A 18 -9.57 10.17 -10.85
CA TYR A 18 -9.79 10.62 -9.48
C TYR A 18 -9.09 9.71 -8.45
N LEU A 19 -8.99 8.40 -8.71
CA LEU A 19 -8.25 7.47 -7.86
C LEU A 19 -6.74 7.65 -7.99
N LYS A 20 -6.24 7.94 -9.21
CA LYS A 20 -4.83 8.32 -9.39
C LYS A 20 -4.48 9.58 -8.60
N THR A 21 -5.33 10.60 -8.66
CA THR A 21 -5.13 11.85 -7.92
C THR A 21 -5.20 11.62 -6.41
N TYR A 22 -6.20 10.88 -5.94
CA TYR A 22 -6.37 10.54 -4.53
C TYR A 22 -5.14 9.81 -3.97
N ALA A 23 -4.66 8.78 -4.67
CA ALA A 23 -3.50 8.00 -4.26
C ALA A 23 -2.14 8.63 -4.67
N LEU A 24 -2.17 9.84 -5.25
CA LEU A 24 -1.01 10.57 -5.75
C LEU A 24 -0.13 9.78 -6.73
N LEU A 25 -0.70 8.84 -7.48
CA LEU A 25 0.03 7.93 -8.35
C LEU A 25 0.80 8.69 -9.44
N LYS A 26 2.08 8.36 -9.58
CA LYS A 26 2.97 8.84 -10.64
C LYS A 26 3.40 7.67 -11.53
N LYS A 27 4.52 7.84 -12.24
CA LYS A 27 5.05 6.84 -13.18
C LYS A 27 5.45 5.53 -12.50
N LYS A 28 5.96 5.60 -11.26
CA LYS A 28 6.38 4.43 -10.49
C LYS A 28 5.37 4.17 -9.38
N VAL A 29 4.91 2.92 -9.31
CA VAL A 29 3.92 2.47 -8.35
C VAL A 29 4.40 1.18 -7.69
N VAL A 30 3.88 0.91 -6.49
CA VAL A 30 4.08 -0.33 -5.77
C VAL A 30 2.75 -1.08 -5.69
N ILE A 31 2.80 -2.37 -5.98
CA ILE A 31 1.69 -3.30 -5.82
C ILE A 31 1.97 -4.13 -4.57
N ALA A 32 1.16 -3.98 -3.54
CA ALA A 32 1.32 -4.69 -2.27
C ALA A 32 0.13 -5.62 -2.04
N GLY A 33 0.40 -6.92 -1.85
CA GLY A 33 -0.62 -7.89 -1.45
C GLY A 33 -0.87 -7.81 0.05
N VAL A 34 -2.13 -7.69 0.46
CA VAL A 34 -2.55 -7.64 1.86
C VAL A 34 -3.72 -8.60 2.06
N TYR A 35 -3.39 -9.82 2.51
CA TYR A 35 -4.35 -10.90 2.76
C TYR A 35 -5.23 -11.20 1.53
N ASN A 36 -6.44 -10.66 1.47
CA ASN A 36 -7.43 -10.90 0.43
C ASN A 36 -7.58 -9.73 -0.58
N ARG A 37 -6.72 -8.72 -0.51
CA ARG A 37 -6.74 -7.57 -1.42
C ARG A 37 -5.35 -7.18 -1.89
N ILE A 38 -5.32 -6.35 -2.91
CA ILE A 38 -4.11 -5.68 -3.39
C ILE A 38 -4.28 -4.18 -3.14
N GLU A 39 -3.19 -3.55 -2.73
CA GLU A 39 -3.08 -2.10 -2.60
C GLU A 39 -2.12 -1.55 -3.65
N ILE A 40 -2.47 -0.38 -4.20
CA ILE A 40 -1.67 0.33 -5.20
C ILE A 40 -1.20 1.64 -4.56
N TRP A 41 0.11 1.83 -4.53
CA TRP A 41 0.73 2.97 -3.88
C TRP A 41 1.63 3.74 -4.84
N ASP A 42 1.74 5.06 -4.65
CA ASP A 42 2.90 5.81 -5.16
C ASP A 42 4.18 5.29 -4.49
N GLU A 43 5.25 5.14 -5.27
CA GLU A 43 6.52 4.57 -4.78
C GLU A 43 7.07 5.35 -3.58
N ARG A 44 7.02 6.68 -3.59
CA ARG A 44 7.58 7.49 -2.50
C ARG A 44 6.71 7.42 -1.27
N GLY A 45 5.38 7.47 -1.45
CA GLY A 45 4.41 7.27 -0.38
C GLY A 45 4.62 5.92 0.33
N TRP A 46 4.80 4.86 -0.45
CA TRP A 46 5.07 3.52 0.08
C TRP A 46 6.36 3.45 0.89
N GLN A 47 7.47 3.99 0.40
CA GLN A 47 8.75 3.98 1.14
C GLN A 47 8.64 4.72 2.48
N GLY A 48 7.93 5.85 2.50
CA GLY A 48 7.68 6.60 3.72
C GLY A 48 6.81 5.83 4.73
N TYR A 49 5.74 5.18 4.23
CA TYR A 49 4.88 4.33 5.06
C TYR A 49 5.65 3.14 5.64
N LYS A 50 6.33 2.37 4.78
CA LYS A 50 7.11 1.19 5.15
C LYS A 50 8.13 1.52 6.24
N LYS A 51 8.90 2.60 6.07
CA LYS A 51 9.90 3.02 7.06
C LYS A 51 9.28 3.34 8.42
N LYS A 52 8.16 4.05 8.44
CA LYS A 52 7.45 4.37 9.70
C LYS A 52 6.93 3.11 10.37
N THR A 53 6.30 2.21 9.60
CA THR A 53 5.75 0.96 10.13
C THR A 53 6.85 0.05 10.68
N GLU A 54 8.00 -0.07 10.00
CA GLU A 54 9.14 -0.85 10.50
C GLU A 54 9.65 -0.33 11.84
N THR A 55 9.75 1.00 12.01
CA THR A 55 10.11 1.61 13.30
C THR A 55 9.08 1.27 14.38
N THR A 56 7.79 1.46 14.11
CA THR A 56 6.72 1.17 15.08
C THR A 56 6.65 -0.31 15.45
N VAL A 57 6.88 -1.22 14.50
CA VAL A 57 6.94 -2.67 14.79
C VAL A 57 8.12 -3.00 15.69
N GLY A 58 9.27 -2.36 15.49
CA GLY A 58 10.42 -2.45 16.40
C GLY A 58 10.06 -2.02 17.83
N ASP A 59 9.44 -0.85 17.97
CA ASP A 59 9.02 -0.31 19.27
C ASP A 59 8.01 -1.22 19.99
N ILE A 60 7.07 -1.83 19.23
CA ILE A 60 6.10 -2.79 19.78
C ILE A 60 6.81 -4.06 20.25
N ALA A 61 7.73 -4.61 19.44
CA ALA A 61 8.48 -5.81 19.80
C ALA A 61 9.34 -5.59 21.05
N GLU A 62 9.93 -4.40 21.19
CA GLU A 62 10.71 -4.02 22.36
C GLU A 62 9.84 -3.93 23.62
N ARG A 63 8.67 -3.29 23.53
CA ARG A 63 7.70 -3.23 24.64
C ARG A 63 7.15 -4.60 25.04
N LEU A 64 6.90 -5.49 24.09
CA LEU A 64 6.46 -6.87 24.39
C LEU A 64 7.55 -7.63 25.17
N LYS A 65 8.82 -7.46 24.76
CA LYS A 65 9.97 -8.03 25.47
C LYS A 65 10.11 -7.48 26.89
N GLU A 66 9.87 -6.18 27.11
CA GLU A 66 9.85 -5.57 28.45
C GLU A 66 8.75 -6.13 29.35
N LEU A 67 7.63 -6.57 28.77
CA LEU A 67 6.51 -7.18 29.48
C LEU A 67 6.72 -8.68 29.78
N GLY A 68 7.86 -9.26 29.39
CA GLY A 68 8.25 -10.63 29.75
C GLY A 68 7.49 -11.73 29.03
N VAL A 69 6.91 -11.44 27.86
CA VAL A 69 6.30 -12.40 26.93
C VAL A 69 7.12 -12.49 25.65
#